data_AF-A0AAD5THB7-F1
#
_entry.id   AF-A0AAD5THB7-F1
#
_cell.length_a   1.000
_cell.length_b   1.000
_cell.length_c   1.000
_cell.angle_alpha   90.00
_cell.angle_beta   90.00
_cell.angle_gamma   90.00
#
_symmetry.space_group_name_H-M   'P 1'
#
loop_
_entity.id
_entity.type
_entity.pdbx_description
1 polymer ?
#
loop_
_entity_poly.entity_id
_entity_poly.type
_entity_poly.pdbx_seq_one_letter_code
_entity_poly.pdbx_strand_id
1 'polypeptide(L)'
;MGIPLVEILAFFRKAERTLSFFILHETASGYALFERIESEEIGQELEEVQQSVTDLARFSKSIKLRSFAPFKSAAHALENIMDVSEGVVNPSLKAFLEMNMPKASKKQAVQLGVSESNLGGGIKAELGYDCVHNDIVRELLRGIRLHADRLLAQLKEGDLDKAQLGLGHAYSRAKVKFNVNRADNMIMQSINLLDQLDKDVNTFSMRVREWYGWHFPELVKICSDNGIYAKLVRLIKNKGDLGEDSLEQLEAVAGDPIKAKQILDAARASMGTDISEIDMTNILSFAERVVSLTDYRKQLHGYLVSKMHQVAPNLSALIGEMVGARLIAHAGSLTNLAKYPASTVQILGAEKALFRALKTKGNTPKYGLIYHSTFIGRAAQKNKGRISRVLANKCSIASRIDCFLDKPTSKFGELLREQVEERVKFYEEGVTPRKNAEVMQKALAAVGMEDLIDAVVEDDDEEDAEEAPKKRKSDSDEEDEEPKTPKKKSKKDKSEKKEKTPKKDKTPKKEKSEKKDKTPKSSKKEKK
;
A
#
# COMPACT_ATOMS: atom_id res chain seq x y z
N MET A 1 68.09 -53.44 -18.29
CA MET A 1 67.56 -53.20 -16.94
C MET A 1 66.13 -52.71 -17.11
N GLY A 2 65.13 -53.49 -16.70
CA GLY A 2 63.73 -53.05 -16.72
C GLY A 2 63.35 -52.46 -15.37
N ILE A 3 62.94 -51.20 -15.33
CA ILE A 3 62.32 -50.63 -14.13
C ILE A 3 60.95 -51.32 -13.98
N PRO A 4 60.65 -51.98 -12.83
CA PRO A 4 59.38 -52.66 -12.65
C PRO A 4 58.20 -51.67 -12.73
N LEU A 5 57.09 -52.08 -13.35
CA LEU A 5 55.88 -51.25 -13.46
C LEU A 5 55.38 -50.73 -12.10
N VAL A 6 55.66 -51.46 -11.02
CA VAL A 6 55.35 -51.09 -9.63
C VAL A 6 56.06 -49.81 -9.20
N GLU A 7 57.31 -49.58 -9.61
CA GLU A 7 58.03 -48.33 -9.32
C GLU A 7 57.52 -47.16 -10.16
N ILE A 8 57.12 -47.40 -11.41
CA ILE A 8 56.50 -46.37 -12.27
C ILE A 8 55.14 -45.96 -11.68
N LEU A 9 54.30 -46.93 -11.28
CA LEU A 9 53.04 -46.68 -10.59
C LEU A 9 53.26 -45.98 -9.24
N ALA A 10 54.28 -46.38 -8.46
CA ALA A 10 54.62 -45.71 -7.21
C ALA A 10 55.13 -44.26 -7.44
N PHE A 11 55.81 -43.99 -8.56
CA PHE A 11 56.25 -42.64 -8.93
C PHE A 11 55.05 -41.75 -9.30
N PHE A 12 54.12 -42.25 -10.13
CA PHE A 12 52.87 -41.55 -10.44
C PHE A 12 52.01 -41.29 -9.19
N ARG A 13 51.85 -42.30 -8.31
CA ARG A 13 51.11 -42.17 -7.04
C ARG A 13 51.79 -41.23 -6.02
N LYS A 14 53.03 -40.82 -6.27
CA LYS A 14 53.77 -39.79 -5.50
C LYS A 14 53.67 -38.39 -6.13
N ALA A 15 53.08 -38.29 -7.32
CA ALA A 15 52.90 -37.07 -8.11
C ALA A 15 51.44 -36.59 -8.19
N GLU A 16 50.49 -37.33 -7.61
CA GLU A 16 49.12 -36.85 -7.39
C GLU A 16 49.15 -35.60 -6.49
N ARG A 17 48.87 -34.44 -7.08
CA ARG A 17 48.54 -33.23 -6.30
C ARG A 17 47.25 -33.52 -5.55
N THR A 18 47.26 -33.47 -4.22
CA THR A 18 46.03 -33.43 -3.47
C THR A 18 45.30 -32.14 -3.81
N LEU A 19 44.13 -32.28 -4.45
CA LEU A 19 43.26 -31.16 -4.82
C LEU A 19 42.17 -31.07 -3.76
N SER A 20 42.26 -30.05 -2.91
CA SER A 20 41.26 -29.80 -1.87
C SER A 20 40.18 -28.89 -2.43
N PHE A 21 38.98 -29.45 -2.62
CA PHE A 21 37.84 -28.76 -3.20
C PHE A 21 36.86 -28.32 -2.12
N PHE A 22 36.74 -27.01 -1.94
CA PHE A 22 35.83 -26.40 -0.98
C PHE A 22 34.63 -25.79 -1.69
N ILE A 23 33.52 -25.62 -0.97
CA ILE A 23 32.29 -24.99 -1.49
C ILE A 23 31.84 -23.93 -0.50
N LEU A 24 31.74 -22.69 -0.97
CA LEU A 24 31.14 -21.60 -0.23
C LEU A 24 29.63 -21.66 -0.40
N HIS A 25 28.90 -21.81 0.71
CA HIS A 25 27.45 -21.66 0.73
C HIS A 25 27.05 -20.46 1.59
N GLU A 26 26.37 -19.52 0.95
CA GLU A 26 25.91 -18.27 1.53
C GLU A 26 24.45 -18.44 1.96
N THR A 27 24.12 -18.06 3.20
CA THR A 27 22.78 -18.24 3.79
C THR A 27 22.32 -16.97 4.48
N ALA A 28 21.00 -16.83 4.70
CA ALA A 28 20.46 -15.71 5.46
C ALA A 28 20.93 -15.65 6.93
N SER A 29 21.49 -16.74 7.45
CA SER A 29 22.05 -16.82 8.81
C SER A 29 23.57 -16.61 8.88
N GLY A 30 24.29 -16.67 7.76
CA GLY A 30 25.76 -16.57 7.72
C GLY A 30 26.42 -17.32 6.56
N TYR A 31 27.75 -17.40 6.60
CA TYR A 31 28.54 -18.14 5.61
C TYR A 31 28.89 -19.54 6.11
N ALA A 32 28.72 -20.55 5.26
CA ALA A 32 29.15 -21.92 5.50
C ALA A 32 30.24 -22.32 4.49
N LEU A 33 31.29 -22.98 4.96
CA LEU A 33 32.33 -23.57 4.12
C LEU A 33 32.26 -25.08 4.26
N PHE A 34 32.04 -25.73 3.13
CA PHE A 34 31.97 -27.19 3.00
C PHE A 34 33.21 -27.73 2.31
N GLU A 35 33.60 -28.96 2.64
CA GLU A 35 34.69 -29.71 2.02
C GLU A 35 34.13 -30.93 1.29
N ARG A 36 34.51 -31.11 0.02
CA ARG A 36 34.14 -32.27 -0.80
C ARG A 36 35.13 -33.40 -0.53
N ILE A 37 34.63 -34.53 -0.02
CA ILE A 37 35.45 -35.71 0.34
C ILE A 37 35.49 -36.70 -0.82
N GLU A 38 34.34 -36.94 -1.47
CA GLU A 38 34.19 -37.91 -2.57
C GLU A 38 33.68 -37.22 -3.85
N SER A 39 34.16 -37.69 -5.00
CA SER A 39 33.96 -37.03 -6.29
C SER A 39 33.72 -38.03 -7.42
N GLU A 40 32.45 -38.24 -7.78
CA GLU A 40 32.08 -38.88 -9.03
C GLU A 40 31.82 -37.80 -10.09
N GLU A 41 32.60 -37.83 -11.18
CA GLU A 41 32.59 -36.76 -12.20
C GLU A 41 32.18 -37.24 -13.58
N ILE A 42 32.25 -38.54 -13.83
CA ILE A 42 31.92 -39.16 -15.13
C ILE A 42 30.43 -39.57 -15.18
N GLY A 43 29.83 -39.92 -14.03
CA GLY A 43 28.46 -40.45 -13.92
C GLY A 43 27.37 -39.45 -13.52
N GLN A 44 27.59 -38.14 -13.59
CA GLN A 44 26.71 -37.16 -12.93
C GLN A 44 25.29 -37.04 -13.52
N GLU A 45 25.11 -37.45 -14.78
CA GLU A 45 23.80 -37.52 -15.45
C GLU A 45 23.04 -38.83 -15.13
N LEU A 46 23.68 -39.80 -14.45
CA LEU A 46 23.02 -41.03 -14.02
C LEU A 46 22.00 -40.73 -12.92
N GLU A 47 20.79 -41.28 -13.08
CA GLU A 47 19.69 -41.05 -12.14
C GLU A 47 20.06 -41.48 -10.71
N GLU A 48 20.86 -42.53 -10.56
CA GLU A 48 21.38 -43.08 -9.30
C GLU A 48 22.24 -42.06 -8.54
N VAL A 49 23.04 -41.27 -9.25
CA VAL A 49 23.89 -40.21 -8.69
C VAL A 49 23.04 -38.99 -8.31
N GLN A 50 22.06 -38.62 -9.16
CA GLN A 50 21.09 -37.55 -8.84
C GLN A 50 20.25 -37.90 -7.60
N GLN A 51 19.78 -39.15 -7.49
CA GLN A 51 19.09 -39.66 -6.30
C GLN A 51 20.01 -39.67 -5.07
N SER A 52 21.33 -39.84 -5.23
CA SER A 52 22.27 -39.78 -4.11
C SER A 52 22.37 -38.40 -3.45
N VAL A 53 22.07 -37.33 -4.19
CA VAL A 53 22.01 -35.95 -3.67
C VAL A 53 20.75 -35.72 -2.84
N THR A 54 19.64 -36.41 -3.16
CA THR A 54 18.38 -36.27 -2.39
C THR A 54 18.39 -37.07 -1.09
N ASP A 55 19.21 -38.13 -0.98
CA ASP A 55 19.42 -38.91 0.25
C ASP A 55 20.53 -38.30 1.13
N LEU A 56 20.14 -37.70 2.25
CA LEU A 56 21.05 -37.14 3.26
C LEU A 56 22.14 -38.13 3.71
N ALA A 57 21.83 -39.44 3.81
CA ALA A 57 22.76 -40.46 4.30
C ALA A 57 23.83 -40.85 3.25
N ARG A 58 23.64 -40.46 1.98
CA ARG A 58 24.66 -40.53 0.92
C ARG A 58 25.36 -39.19 0.77
N PHE A 59 24.59 -38.10 0.68
CA PHE A 59 25.12 -36.75 0.46
C PHE A 59 26.12 -36.31 1.56
N SER A 60 25.84 -36.63 2.83
CA SER A 60 26.74 -36.34 3.97
C SER A 60 28.06 -37.14 3.99
N LYS A 61 28.26 -38.09 3.06
CA LYS A 61 29.56 -38.74 2.83
C LYS A 61 30.40 -37.95 1.83
N SER A 62 29.77 -37.49 0.74
CA SER A 62 30.42 -36.70 -0.30
C SER A 62 30.80 -35.28 0.14
N ILE A 63 30.03 -34.69 1.05
CA ILE A 63 30.24 -33.32 1.57
C ILE A 63 30.22 -33.30 3.09
N LYS A 64 31.19 -32.60 3.69
CA LYS A 64 31.27 -32.33 5.13
C LYS A 64 31.33 -30.84 5.42
N LEU A 65 30.59 -30.36 6.44
CA LEU A 65 30.74 -29.00 6.95
C LEU A 65 32.13 -28.84 7.59
N ARG A 66 32.89 -27.86 7.12
CA ARG A 66 34.22 -27.53 7.68
C ARG A 66 34.15 -26.36 8.64
N SER A 67 33.35 -25.34 8.33
CA SER A 67 33.19 -24.15 9.16
C SER A 67 31.88 -23.42 8.89
N PHE A 68 31.34 -22.72 9.90
CA PHE A 68 30.16 -21.87 9.77
C PHE A 68 30.38 -20.59 10.58
N ALA A 69 30.15 -19.43 9.95
CA ALA A 69 30.25 -18.11 10.55
C ALA A 69 28.88 -17.41 10.49
N PRO A 70 28.10 -17.44 11.59
CA PRO A 70 26.81 -16.75 11.65
C PRO A 70 26.97 -15.23 11.61
N PHE A 71 26.02 -14.53 11.01
CA PHE A 71 25.98 -13.06 11.01
C PHE A 71 25.70 -12.50 12.41
N LYS A 72 26.38 -11.39 12.76
CA LYS A 72 26.32 -10.80 14.12
C LYS A 72 25.00 -10.08 14.40
N SER A 73 24.32 -9.60 13.37
CA SER A 73 23.05 -8.86 13.47
C SER A 73 22.31 -8.86 12.13
N ALA A 74 21.03 -8.50 12.14
CA ALA A 74 20.26 -8.34 10.91
C ALA A 74 20.78 -7.20 9.99
N ALA A 75 21.44 -6.18 10.55
CA ALA A 75 22.09 -5.13 9.77
C ALA A 75 23.36 -5.63 9.09
N HIS A 76 24.16 -6.43 9.81
CA HIS A 76 25.36 -7.09 9.27
C HIS A 76 25.00 -8.09 8.16
N ALA A 77 23.92 -8.86 8.34
CA ALA A 77 23.38 -9.74 7.30
C ALA A 77 22.89 -8.95 6.07
N LEU A 78 22.26 -7.78 6.28
CA LEU A 78 21.78 -6.90 5.21
C LEU A 78 22.92 -6.30 4.37
N GLU A 79 24.00 -5.88 5.02
CA GLU A 79 25.24 -5.42 4.39
C GLU A 79 25.86 -6.55 3.54
N ASN A 80 26.03 -7.73 4.13
CA ASN A 80 26.67 -8.86 3.44
C ASN A 80 25.85 -9.34 2.22
N ILE A 81 24.51 -9.38 2.27
CA ILE A 81 23.70 -9.72 1.08
C ILE A 81 23.71 -8.62 0.00
N MET A 82 23.92 -7.35 0.36
CA MET A 82 24.11 -6.30 -0.64
C MET A 82 25.42 -6.50 -1.39
N ASP A 83 26.53 -6.62 -0.66
CA ASP A 83 27.86 -6.81 -1.25
C ASP A 83 27.90 -8.06 -2.14
N VAL A 84 27.39 -9.20 -1.64
CA VAL A 84 27.27 -10.45 -2.40
C VAL A 84 26.42 -10.27 -3.66
N SER A 85 25.29 -9.55 -3.58
CA SER A 85 24.42 -9.27 -4.74
C SER A 85 25.08 -8.41 -5.83
N GLU A 86 26.18 -7.72 -5.49
CA GLU A 86 26.95 -6.85 -6.37
C GLU A 86 28.33 -7.46 -6.70
N GLY A 87 28.62 -8.67 -6.21
CA GLY A 87 29.88 -9.40 -6.43
C GLY A 87 31.07 -8.92 -5.58
N VAL A 88 30.81 -8.05 -4.59
CA VAL A 88 31.82 -7.47 -3.70
C VAL A 88 32.10 -8.40 -2.52
N VAL A 89 33.37 -8.53 -2.13
CA VAL A 89 33.78 -9.38 -1.00
C VAL A 89 33.70 -8.58 0.30
N ASN A 90 32.62 -8.72 1.08
CA ASN A 90 32.53 -8.11 2.40
C ASN A 90 33.74 -8.52 3.27
N PRO A 91 34.34 -7.63 4.09
CA PRO A 91 35.46 -7.97 4.98
C PRO A 91 35.19 -9.19 5.90
N SER A 92 33.92 -9.47 6.20
CA SER A 92 33.50 -10.64 6.97
C SER A 92 33.66 -11.95 6.19
N LEU A 93 33.30 -11.95 4.90
CA LEU A 93 33.55 -13.08 3.99
C LEU A 93 35.05 -13.27 3.77
N LYS A 94 35.79 -12.17 3.62
CA LYS A 94 37.26 -12.20 3.47
C LYS A 94 37.93 -12.89 4.65
N ALA A 95 37.66 -12.42 5.88
CA ALA A 95 38.21 -13.02 7.09
C ALA A 95 37.76 -14.48 7.30
N PHE A 96 36.53 -14.83 6.92
CA PHE A 96 36.04 -16.20 6.97
C PHE A 96 36.81 -17.13 6.02
N LEU A 97 37.06 -16.71 4.78
CA LEU A 97 37.85 -17.48 3.83
C LEU A 97 39.32 -17.59 4.26
N GLU A 98 39.97 -16.49 4.66
CA GLU A 98 41.36 -16.48 5.13
C GLU A 98 41.59 -17.38 6.36
N MET A 99 40.62 -17.46 7.27
CA MET A 99 40.72 -18.30 8.48
C MET A 99 40.55 -19.80 8.19
N ASN A 100 39.78 -20.17 7.17
CA ASN A 100 39.35 -21.56 6.95
C ASN A 100 39.98 -22.23 5.72
N MET A 101 40.47 -21.46 4.74
CA MET A 101 41.08 -21.98 3.51
C MET A 101 42.60 -22.14 3.64
N PRO A 102 43.20 -23.31 3.30
CA PRO A 102 44.64 -23.46 3.29
C PRO A 102 45.27 -22.61 2.18
N LYS A 103 46.45 -22.01 2.45
CA LYS A 103 47.18 -21.26 1.43
C LYS A 103 47.70 -22.22 0.35
N ALA A 104 47.37 -21.94 -0.91
CA ALA A 104 47.76 -22.77 -2.04
C ALA A 104 49.29 -22.94 -2.13
N SER A 105 49.75 -24.14 -2.48
CA SER A 105 51.16 -24.51 -2.46
C SER A 105 51.50 -25.38 -3.66
N LYS A 106 52.78 -25.43 -4.07
CA LYS A 106 53.24 -26.21 -5.24
C LYS A 106 52.90 -27.72 -5.16
N LYS A 107 52.55 -28.23 -3.97
CA LYS A 107 52.11 -29.62 -3.72
C LYS A 107 50.59 -29.82 -3.57
N GLN A 108 49.83 -28.77 -3.25
CA GLN A 108 48.40 -28.86 -2.91
C GLN A 108 47.62 -27.77 -3.65
N ALA A 109 46.76 -28.19 -4.56
CA ALA A 109 45.86 -27.30 -5.28
C ALA A 109 44.60 -27.06 -4.42
N VAL A 110 44.09 -25.83 -4.43
CA VAL A 110 42.93 -25.43 -3.62
C VAL A 110 41.96 -24.73 -4.56
N GLN A 111 40.75 -25.27 -4.67
CA GLN A 111 39.67 -24.70 -5.48
C GLN A 111 38.45 -24.40 -4.62
N LEU A 112 37.73 -23.34 -4.98
CA LEU A 112 36.53 -22.88 -4.29
C LEU A 112 35.33 -22.86 -5.23
N GLY A 113 34.41 -23.81 -5.05
CA GLY A 113 33.08 -23.77 -5.63
C GLY A 113 32.30 -22.57 -5.10
N VAL A 114 31.82 -21.73 -6.01
CA VAL A 114 30.99 -20.55 -5.72
C VAL A 114 29.67 -20.60 -6.50
N SER A 115 28.65 -19.94 -5.95
CA SER A 115 27.32 -19.76 -6.55
C SER A 115 27.36 -19.04 -7.89
N GLU A 116 28.06 -17.91 -7.94
CA GLU A 116 28.09 -16.99 -9.08
C GLU A 116 29.51 -16.63 -9.55
N SER A 117 29.66 -16.37 -10.85
CA SER A 117 30.91 -15.96 -11.48
C SER A 117 31.42 -14.61 -10.98
N ASN A 118 30.54 -13.68 -10.66
CA ASN A 118 30.89 -12.31 -10.27
C ASN A 118 31.60 -12.30 -8.91
N LEU A 119 30.98 -12.93 -7.91
CA LEU A 119 31.58 -13.17 -6.59
C LEU A 119 32.88 -13.99 -6.70
N GLY A 120 32.91 -15.01 -7.58
CA GLY A 120 34.14 -15.76 -7.88
C GLY A 120 35.28 -14.89 -8.43
N GLY A 121 34.94 -13.90 -9.26
CA GLY A 121 35.87 -12.88 -9.74
C GLY A 121 36.41 -12.00 -8.61
N GLY A 122 35.52 -11.49 -7.74
CA GLY A 122 35.90 -10.71 -6.57
C GLY A 122 36.82 -11.46 -5.60
N ILE A 123 36.46 -12.69 -5.24
CA ILE A 123 37.28 -13.56 -4.37
C ILE A 123 38.64 -13.85 -5.02
N LYS A 124 38.68 -14.12 -6.33
CA LYS A 124 39.94 -14.38 -7.05
C LYS A 124 40.84 -13.14 -7.12
N ALA A 125 40.25 -11.95 -7.25
CA ALA A 125 40.99 -10.68 -7.26
C ALA A 125 41.55 -10.31 -5.86
N GLU A 126 40.77 -10.53 -4.79
CA GLU A 126 41.17 -10.11 -3.43
C GLU A 126 42.01 -11.14 -2.66
N LEU A 127 41.82 -12.44 -2.91
CA LEU A 127 42.40 -13.53 -2.13
C LEU A 127 43.23 -14.50 -2.96
N GLY A 128 43.18 -14.44 -4.29
CA GLY A 128 43.96 -15.30 -5.19
C GLY A 128 43.54 -16.78 -5.21
N TYR A 129 42.40 -17.14 -4.61
CA TYR A 129 41.85 -18.50 -4.70
C TYR A 129 41.28 -18.78 -6.10
N ASP A 130 41.40 -20.02 -6.57
CA ASP A 130 40.86 -20.43 -7.87
C ASP A 130 39.38 -20.81 -7.73
N CYS A 131 38.50 -19.86 -8.04
CA CYS A 131 37.05 -20.03 -7.97
C CYS A 131 36.46 -20.76 -9.18
N VAL A 132 35.54 -21.70 -8.93
CA VAL A 132 34.91 -22.58 -9.92
C VAL A 132 33.38 -22.45 -9.84
N HIS A 133 32.72 -22.33 -10.99
CA HIS A 133 31.26 -22.13 -11.10
C HIS A 133 30.61 -23.06 -12.14
N ASN A 134 31.06 -24.31 -12.19
CA ASN A 134 30.54 -25.34 -13.10
C ASN A 134 29.26 -26.01 -12.55
N ASP A 135 28.62 -26.85 -13.36
CA ASP A 135 27.38 -27.53 -12.98
C ASP A 135 27.55 -28.52 -11.83
N ILE A 136 28.77 -29.07 -11.65
CA ILE A 136 29.15 -29.84 -10.46
C ILE A 136 28.93 -29.00 -9.18
N VAL A 137 29.45 -27.77 -9.15
CA VAL A 137 29.27 -26.86 -8.02
C VAL A 137 27.80 -26.48 -7.84
N ARG A 138 27.05 -26.27 -8.92
CA ARG A 138 25.61 -25.95 -8.85
C ARG A 138 24.79 -27.08 -8.23
N GLU A 139 25.08 -28.33 -8.57
CA GLU A 139 24.38 -29.49 -8.03
C GLU A 139 24.78 -29.79 -6.59
N LEU A 140 26.06 -29.68 -6.25
CA LEU A 140 26.50 -29.78 -4.85
C LEU A 140 25.90 -28.65 -3.99
N LEU A 141 25.76 -27.42 -4.53
CA LEU A 141 24.99 -26.34 -3.88
C LEU A 141 23.47 -26.57 -3.87
N ARG A 142 22.91 -27.40 -4.77
CA ARG A 142 21.50 -27.84 -4.73
C ARG A 142 21.29 -28.78 -3.54
N GLY A 143 22.15 -29.78 -3.39
CA GLY A 143 22.13 -30.71 -2.25
C GLY A 143 22.39 -30.02 -0.91
N ILE A 144 23.37 -29.11 -0.83
CA ILE A 144 23.63 -28.36 0.41
C ILE A 144 22.39 -27.54 0.82
N ARG A 145 21.70 -26.89 -0.11
CA ARG A 145 20.46 -26.14 0.17
C ARG A 145 19.30 -27.05 0.57
N LEU A 146 19.13 -28.21 -0.08
CA LEU A 146 18.09 -29.19 0.26
C LEU A 146 18.23 -29.72 1.70
N HIS A 147 19.47 -29.86 2.17
CA HIS A 147 19.78 -30.44 3.49
C HIS A 147 20.25 -29.42 4.53
N ALA A 148 20.09 -28.11 4.26
CA ALA A 148 20.73 -27.03 5.02
C ALA A 148 20.46 -27.08 6.53
N ASP A 149 19.19 -27.22 6.96
CA ASP A 149 18.79 -27.33 8.37
C ASP A 149 19.45 -28.50 9.12
N ARG A 150 19.87 -29.54 8.40
CA ARG A 150 20.45 -30.77 8.99
C ARG A 150 21.98 -30.81 8.89
N LEU A 151 22.55 -30.16 7.87
CA LEU A 151 24.00 -29.99 7.72
C LEU A 151 24.54 -28.90 8.65
N LEU A 152 23.77 -27.84 8.91
CA LEU A 152 24.14 -26.72 9.79
C LEU A 152 23.69 -26.97 11.23
N ALA A 153 24.23 -28.01 11.87
CA ALA A 153 23.85 -28.48 13.23
C ALA A 153 24.01 -27.47 14.39
N GLN A 154 24.40 -26.22 14.13
CA GLN A 154 24.38 -25.10 15.07
C GLN A 154 23.07 -24.30 15.03
N LEU A 155 22.25 -24.49 13.99
CA LEU A 155 20.93 -23.87 13.80
C LEU A 155 19.84 -24.86 14.20
N LYS A 156 18.64 -24.35 14.51
CA LYS A 156 17.44 -25.17 14.73
C LYS A 156 16.59 -25.21 13.46
N GLU A 157 15.90 -26.32 13.25
CA GLU A 157 14.96 -26.51 12.16
C GLU A 157 13.93 -25.35 12.11
N GLY A 158 13.87 -24.66 10.98
CA GLY A 158 12.99 -23.50 10.78
C GLY A 158 13.47 -22.17 11.36
N ASP A 159 14.69 -22.06 11.91
CA ASP A 159 15.31 -20.75 12.18
C ASP A 159 15.89 -20.12 10.89
N LEU A 160 16.29 -20.93 9.90
CA LEU A 160 16.70 -20.47 8.57
C LEU A 160 15.55 -19.75 7.84
N ASP A 161 14.32 -20.27 7.87
CA ASP A 161 13.15 -19.64 7.23
C ASP A 161 12.85 -18.26 7.82
N LYS A 162 12.97 -18.12 9.14
CA LYS A 162 12.76 -16.83 9.85
C LYS A 162 13.85 -15.83 9.46
N ALA A 163 15.10 -16.28 9.35
CA ALA A 163 16.21 -15.45 8.89
C ALA A 163 16.02 -15.01 7.43
N GLN A 164 15.62 -15.93 6.54
CA GLN A 164 15.29 -15.63 5.14
C GLN A 164 14.15 -14.60 5.02
N LEU A 165 13.06 -14.79 5.77
CA LEU A 165 11.93 -13.85 5.79
C LEU A 165 12.33 -12.46 6.31
N GLY A 166 13.14 -12.40 7.37
CA GLY A 166 13.65 -11.14 7.91
C GLY A 166 14.58 -10.42 6.93
N LEU A 167 15.54 -11.14 6.36
CA LEU A 167 16.55 -10.60 5.45
C LEU A 167 15.96 -10.22 4.10
N GLY A 168 15.09 -11.04 3.51
CA GLY A 168 14.41 -10.75 2.25
C GLY A 168 13.54 -9.49 2.33
N HIS A 169 12.82 -9.29 3.45
CA HIS A 169 12.12 -8.04 3.72
C HIS A 169 13.07 -6.84 3.88
N ALA A 170 14.21 -7.02 4.54
CA ALA A 170 15.18 -5.94 4.75
C ALA A 170 15.85 -5.51 3.44
N TYR A 171 16.35 -6.47 2.66
CA TYR A 171 16.97 -6.28 1.34
C TYR A 171 16.00 -5.61 0.37
N SER A 172 14.77 -6.11 0.27
CA SER A 172 13.73 -5.53 -0.59
C SER A 172 13.41 -4.09 -0.22
N ARG A 173 13.22 -3.78 1.07
CA ARG A 173 12.98 -2.40 1.53
C ARG A 173 14.15 -1.47 1.20
N ALA A 174 15.38 -1.95 1.32
CA ALA A 174 16.56 -1.12 1.08
C ALA A 174 16.83 -0.88 -0.41
N LYS A 175 16.83 -1.91 -1.27
CA LYS A 175 17.03 -1.76 -2.73
C LYS A 175 15.89 -0.94 -3.37
N VAL A 176 14.64 -1.10 -2.91
CA VAL A 176 13.48 -0.28 -3.38
C VAL A 176 13.46 1.12 -2.73
N LYS A 177 14.39 1.43 -1.80
CA LYS A 177 14.41 2.67 -0.99
C LYS A 177 13.02 3.00 -0.41
N PHE A 178 12.36 2.01 0.20
CA PHE A 178 10.96 2.08 0.63
C PHE A 178 10.72 3.35 1.47
N ASN A 179 10.09 4.34 0.84
CA ASN A 179 10.14 5.71 1.33
C ASN A 179 9.28 5.87 2.58
N VAL A 180 9.94 6.00 3.74
CA VAL A 180 9.32 6.13 5.07
C VAL A 180 8.33 7.31 5.14
N ASN A 181 8.49 8.31 4.27
CA ASN A 181 7.58 9.45 4.20
C ASN A 181 6.22 9.10 3.56
N ARG A 182 6.11 8.05 2.72
CA ARG A 182 4.85 7.56 2.12
C ARG A 182 4.01 6.76 3.13
N ALA A 183 3.80 7.33 4.31
CA ALA A 183 3.03 6.76 5.41
C ALA A 183 1.50 7.02 5.27
N ASP A 184 0.95 6.77 4.08
CA ASP A 184 -0.46 7.04 3.75
C ASP A 184 -1.45 6.23 4.62
N ASN A 185 -1.08 5.04 5.06
CA ASN A 185 -1.82 4.25 6.05
C ASN A 185 -2.12 5.04 7.33
N MET A 186 -1.19 5.88 7.82
CA MET A 186 -1.44 6.71 9.01
C MET A 186 -2.53 7.76 8.77
N ILE A 187 -2.62 8.31 7.56
CA ILE A 187 -3.70 9.21 7.15
C ILE A 187 -5.03 8.45 7.10
N MET A 188 -5.04 7.24 6.50
CA MET A 188 -6.24 6.41 6.40
C MET A 188 -6.81 6.01 7.76
N GLN A 189 -5.98 5.55 8.70
CA GLN A 189 -6.46 5.23 10.05
C GLN A 189 -6.92 6.48 10.80
N SER A 190 -6.23 7.62 10.64
CA SER A 190 -6.60 8.87 11.31
C SER A 190 -7.97 9.40 10.87
N ILE A 191 -8.28 9.40 9.57
CA ILE A 191 -9.60 9.86 9.09
C ILE A 191 -10.72 8.87 9.44
N ASN A 192 -10.47 7.56 9.37
CA ASN A 192 -11.45 6.55 9.81
C ASN A 192 -11.75 6.67 11.30
N LEU A 193 -10.72 6.92 12.14
CA LEU A 193 -10.87 7.16 13.57
C LEU A 193 -11.60 8.48 13.85
N LEU A 194 -11.30 9.56 13.13
CA LEU A 194 -11.97 10.85 13.27
C LEU A 194 -13.46 10.75 12.89
N ASP A 195 -13.77 10.15 11.74
CA ASP A 195 -15.16 9.92 11.29
C ASP A 195 -15.91 8.94 12.20
N GLN A 196 -15.23 8.19 13.08
CA GLN A 196 -15.84 7.37 14.12
C GLN A 196 -16.03 8.14 15.43
N LEU A 197 -14.99 8.85 15.91
CA LEU A 197 -15.05 9.74 17.08
C LEU A 197 -16.15 10.78 16.96
N ASP A 198 -16.42 11.33 15.77
CA ASP A 198 -17.52 12.29 15.56
C ASP A 198 -18.90 11.69 15.88
N LYS A 199 -19.10 10.40 15.60
CA LYS A 199 -20.35 9.69 15.92
C LYS A 199 -20.42 9.36 17.41
N ASP A 200 -19.31 8.89 17.97
CA ASP A 200 -19.24 8.43 19.36
C ASP A 200 -19.33 9.60 20.34
N VAL A 201 -18.60 10.70 20.09
CA VAL A 201 -18.72 11.95 20.84
C VAL A 201 -20.15 12.47 20.79
N ASN A 202 -20.80 12.52 19.62
CA ASN A 202 -22.20 12.95 19.55
C ASN A 202 -23.16 12.02 20.33
N THR A 203 -22.98 10.70 20.22
CA THR A 203 -23.81 9.70 20.90
C THR A 203 -23.64 9.78 22.43
N PHE A 204 -22.40 9.89 22.90
CA PHE A 204 -22.11 10.04 24.32
C PHE A 204 -22.55 11.41 24.85
N SER A 205 -22.38 12.51 24.11
CA SER A 205 -22.90 13.84 24.50
C SER A 205 -24.43 13.85 24.63
N MET A 206 -25.15 13.20 23.70
CA MET A 206 -26.60 13.02 23.84
C MET A 206 -26.94 12.20 25.10
N ARG A 207 -26.14 11.19 25.43
CA ARG A 207 -26.35 10.40 26.66
C ARG A 207 -26.02 11.16 27.95
N VAL A 208 -25.01 12.05 27.95
CA VAL A 208 -24.75 12.99 29.06
C VAL A 208 -25.91 13.99 29.21
N ARG A 209 -26.48 14.47 28.09
CA ARG A 209 -27.68 15.33 28.10
C ARG A 209 -28.91 14.63 28.65
N GLU A 210 -29.18 13.40 28.21
CA GLU A 210 -30.28 12.59 28.76
C GLU A 210 -30.11 12.37 30.27
N TRP A 211 -28.91 11.95 30.71
CA TRP A 211 -28.68 11.55 32.11
C TRP A 211 -28.68 12.74 33.07
N TYR A 212 -27.94 13.82 32.74
CA TYR A 212 -27.92 15.04 33.56
C TYR A 212 -29.21 15.87 33.42
N GLY A 213 -29.96 15.71 32.33
CA GLY A 213 -31.23 16.39 32.09
C GLY A 213 -32.34 16.04 33.07
N TRP A 214 -32.22 14.96 33.86
CA TRP A 214 -33.10 14.71 35.01
C TRP A 214 -32.82 15.69 36.16
N HIS A 215 -31.55 16.10 36.34
CA HIS A 215 -31.14 16.99 37.42
C HIS A 215 -31.34 18.48 37.08
N PHE A 216 -31.03 18.85 35.84
CA PHE A 216 -31.10 20.24 35.36
C PHE A 216 -31.57 20.30 33.89
N PRO A 217 -32.88 20.08 33.63
CA PRO A 217 -33.42 19.99 32.27
C PRO A 217 -33.33 21.31 31.48
N GLU A 218 -33.26 22.45 32.15
CA GLU A 218 -33.16 23.77 31.52
C GLU A 218 -31.82 23.97 30.81
N LEU A 219 -30.72 23.39 31.32
CA LEU A 219 -29.37 23.52 30.75
C LEU A 219 -29.30 23.02 29.29
N VAL A 220 -30.09 22.00 28.95
CA VAL A 220 -30.17 21.42 27.59
C VAL A 220 -30.79 22.42 26.59
N LYS A 221 -31.64 23.34 27.06
CA LYS A 221 -32.24 24.40 26.23
C LYS A 221 -31.30 25.58 26.04
N ILE A 222 -30.49 25.91 27.05
CA ILE A 222 -29.58 27.05 27.05
C ILE A 222 -28.29 26.74 26.27
N CYS A 223 -27.71 25.55 26.45
CA CYS A 223 -26.43 25.16 25.84
C CYS A 223 -26.61 24.17 24.68
N SER A 224 -26.71 24.70 23.46
CA SER A 224 -26.87 23.92 22.21
C SER A 224 -25.63 23.13 21.77
N ASP A 225 -24.41 23.55 22.16
CA ASP A 225 -23.16 22.82 21.86
C ASP A 225 -22.95 21.63 22.81
N ASN A 226 -22.60 20.48 22.23
CA ASN A 226 -22.38 19.21 22.93
C ASN A 226 -21.11 19.19 23.82
N GLY A 227 -20.02 19.79 23.35
CA GLY A 227 -18.73 19.81 24.02
C GLY A 227 -18.68 20.86 25.13
N ILE A 228 -19.33 22.01 24.93
CA ILE A 228 -19.55 23.02 25.98
C ILE A 228 -20.48 22.45 27.06
N TYR A 229 -21.58 21.78 26.68
CA TYR A 229 -22.49 21.15 27.64
C TYR A 229 -21.76 20.17 28.57
N ALA A 230 -20.91 19.28 28.05
CA ALA A 230 -20.14 18.35 28.87
C ALA A 230 -19.13 19.06 29.81
N LYS A 231 -18.57 20.21 29.41
CA LYS A 231 -17.70 21.04 30.27
C LYS A 231 -18.49 21.78 31.36
N LEU A 232 -19.69 22.25 31.05
CA LEU A 232 -20.61 22.88 32.02
C LEU A 232 -21.09 21.86 33.06
N VAL A 233 -21.50 20.65 32.66
CA VAL A 233 -21.87 19.57 33.60
C VAL A 233 -20.74 19.27 34.59
N ARG A 234 -19.49 19.19 34.10
CA ARG A 234 -18.31 18.96 34.94
C ARG A 234 -18.05 20.09 35.96
N LEU A 235 -18.44 21.33 35.63
CA LEU A 235 -18.23 22.51 36.46
C LEU A 235 -19.36 22.73 37.46
N ILE A 236 -20.62 22.64 37.01
CA ILE A 236 -21.82 22.87 37.81
C ILE A 236 -21.98 21.79 38.90
N LYS A 237 -21.74 20.51 38.57
CA LYS A 237 -22.04 19.37 39.45
C LYS A 237 -23.51 19.39 39.92
N ASN A 238 -23.78 19.76 41.17
CA ASN A 238 -25.13 19.89 41.73
C ASN A 238 -25.63 21.33 41.55
N LYS A 239 -26.87 21.49 41.06
CA LYS A 239 -27.49 22.81 40.86
C LYS A 239 -27.59 23.65 42.15
N GLY A 240 -27.62 23.00 43.33
CA GLY A 240 -27.64 23.67 44.62
C GLY A 240 -26.34 24.40 45.00
N ASP A 241 -25.20 24.02 44.39
CA ASP A 241 -23.88 24.57 44.71
C ASP A 241 -23.54 25.84 43.90
N LEU A 242 -24.48 26.35 43.09
CA LEU A 242 -24.28 27.49 42.19
C LEU A 242 -24.46 28.86 42.89
N GLY A 243 -23.37 29.36 43.46
CA GLY A 243 -23.22 30.76 43.89
C GLY A 243 -22.86 31.72 42.75
N GLU A 244 -22.86 33.02 43.06
CA GLU A 244 -22.42 34.07 42.12
C GLU A 244 -20.91 34.05 41.88
N ASP A 245 -20.12 33.49 42.81
CA ASP A 245 -18.67 33.24 42.65
C ASP A 245 -18.36 32.27 41.48
N SER A 246 -19.31 31.42 41.12
CA SER A 246 -19.19 30.49 39.98
C SER A 246 -19.44 31.17 38.63
N LEU A 247 -19.91 32.43 38.60
CA LEU A 247 -20.29 33.12 37.37
C LEU A 247 -19.09 33.31 36.42
N GLU A 248 -17.94 33.78 36.92
CA GLU A 248 -16.72 33.96 36.10
C GLU A 248 -16.29 32.66 35.40
N GLN A 249 -16.43 31.53 36.10
CA GLN A 249 -16.07 30.21 35.57
C GLN A 249 -17.10 29.70 34.55
N LEU A 250 -18.38 30.00 34.76
CA LEU A 250 -19.44 29.74 33.77
C LEU A 250 -19.25 30.60 32.52
N GLU A 251 -18.88 31.88 32.65
CA GLU A 251 -18.57 32.77 31.52
C GLU A 251 -17.37 32.24 30.71
N ALA A 252 -16.30 31.82 31.38
CA ALA A 252 -15.11 31.24 30.73
C ALA A 252 -15.38 29.93 29.96
N VAL A 253 -16.40 29.15 30.35
CA VAL A 253 -16.77 27.89 29.67
C VAL A 253 -17.88 28.09 28.61
N ALA A 254 -18.88 28.93 28.88
CA ALA A 254 -19.99 29.20 27.96
C ALA A 254 -19.61 30.19 26.85
N GLY A 255 -18.56 31.00 27.04
CA GLY A 255 -18.08 32.01 26.09
C GLY A 255 -19.04 33.20 25.90
N ASP A 256 -20.00 33.37 26.81
CA ASP A 256 -21.09 34.35 26.69
C ASP A 256 -21.65 34.71 28.08
N PRO A 257 -21.55 35.99 28.52
CA PRO A 257 -22.03 36.42 29.84
C PRO A 257 -23.55 36.37 29.99
N ILE A 258 -24.30 36.42 28.88
CA ILE A 258 -25.76 36.29 28.90
C ILE A 258 -26.13 34.84 29.22
N LYS A 259 -25.42 33.86 28.65
CA LYS A 259 -25.66 32.44 28.93
C LYS A 259 -25.28 32.05 30.34
N ALA A 260 -24.17 32.57 30.89
CA ALA A 260 -23.77 32.27 32.27
C ALA A 260 -24.83 32.73 33.28
N LYS A 261 -25.37 33.94 33.11
CA LYS A 261 -26.47 34.47 33.94
C LYS A 261 -27.75 33.67 33.76
N GLN A 262 -28.13 33.35 32.52
CA GLN A 262 -29.28 32.46 32.25
C GLN A 262 -29.13 31.07 32.88
N ILE A 263 -27.91 30.51 32.98
CA ILE A 263 -27.66 29.24 33.68
C ILE A 263 -27.86 29.40 35.18
N LEU A 264 -27.37 30.48 35.79
CA LEU A 264 -27.54 30.74 37.23
C LEU A 264 -29.02 30.97 37.59
N ASP A 265 -29.73 31.79 36.82
CA ASP A 265 -31.16 32.07 37.01
C ASP A 265 -32.01 30.80 36.77
N ALA A 266 -31.68 30.02 35.75
CA ALA A 266 -32.35 28.75 35.48
C ALA A 266 -32.07 27.69 36.54
N ALA A 267 -30.89 27.69 37.18
CA ALA A 267 -30.60 26.79 38.31
C ALA A 267 -31.43 27.16 39.54
N ARG A 268 -31.50 28.46 39.87
CA ARG A 268 -32.36 29.02 40.94
C ARG A 268 -33.85 28.72 40.73
N ALA A 269 -34.28 28.57 39.48
CA ALA A 269 -35.66 28.27 39.09
C ALA A 269 -35.87 26.84 38.55
N SER A 270 -34.90 25.92 38.71
CA SER A 270 -34.98 24.59 38.07
C SER A 270 -35.94 23.65 38.79
N MET A 271 -36.77 22.98 37.99
CA MET A 271 -37.71 21.95 38.48
C MET A 271 -37.11 20.52 38.44
N GLY A 272 -35.80 20.38 38.17
CA GLY A 272 -35.13 19.08 38.07
C GLY A 272 -34.93 18.38 39.41
N THR A 273 -34.89 17.04 39.40
CA THR A 273 -34.77 16.21 40.61
C THR A 273 -33.36 16.21 41.18
N ASP A 274 -33.21 16.17 42.50
CA ASP A 274 -31.89 15.98 43.11
C ASP A 274 -31.41 14.52 42.93
N ILE A 275 -30.11 14.37 42.71
CA ILE A 275 -29.44 13.11 42.33
C ILE A 275 -28.45 12.72 43.44
N SER A 276 -28.27 11.41 43.68
CA SER A 276 -27.32 10.92 44.68
C SER A 276 -25.88 11.29 44.34
N GLU A 277 -25.02 11.46 45.34
CA GLU A 277 -23.59 11.75 45.14
C GLU A 277 -22.88 10.66 44.30
N ILE A 278 -23.33 9.41 44.44
CA ILE A 278 -22.80 8.25 43.69
C ILE A 278 -23.18 8.37 42.21
N ASP A 279 -24.44 8.67 41.91
CA ASP A 279 -24.93 8.85 40.54
C ASP A 279 -24.31 10.10 39.89
N MET A 280 -24.20 11.20 40.64
CA MET A 280 -23.53 12.42 40.21
C MET A 280 -22.05 12.14 39.86
N THR A 281 -21.33 11.37 40.69
CA THR A 281 -19.94 10.96 40.43
C THR A 281 -19.82 10.16 39.13
N ASN A 282 -20.78 9.27 38.84
CA ASN A 282 -20.83 8.52 37.58
C ASN A 282 -21.11 9.43 36.36
N ILE A 283 -22.04 10.39 36.48
CA ILE A 283 -22.35 11.37 35.42
C ILE A 283 -21.13 12.26 35.14
N LEU A 284 -20.46 12.76 36.18
CA LEU A 284 -19.26 13.60 36.06
C LEU A 284 -18.11 12.84 35.40
N SER A 285 -17.87 11.59 35.79
CA SER A 285 -16.85 10.71 35.19
C SER A 285 -17.12 10.46 33.69
N PHE A 286 -18.38 10.28 33.32
CA PHE A 286 -18.79 10.10 31.93
C PHE A 286 -18.68 11.42 31.12
N ALA A 287 -19.06 12.56 31.71
CA ALA A 287 -18.88 13.87 31.10
C ALA A 287 -17.40 14.21 30.86
N GLU A 288 -16.50 13.89 31.80
CA GLU A 288 -15.06 14.02 31.61
C GLU A 288 -14.52 13.10 30.49
N ARG A 289 -15.08 11.88 30.36
CA ARG A 289 -14.73 11.01 29.23
C ARG A 289 -15.18 11.60 27.88
N VAL A 290 -16.33 12.26 27.83
CA VAL A 290 -16.79 13.00 26.62
C VAL A 290 -15.90 14.21 26.32
N VAL A 291 -15.48 14.96 27.35
CA VAL A 291 -14.56 16.11 27.19
C VAL A 291 -13.20 15.65 26.65
N SER A 292 -12.59 14.63 27.25
CA SER A 292 -11.29 14.10 26.81
C SER A 292 -11.34 13.52 25.39
N LEU A 293 -12.42 12.83 25.00
CA LEU A 293 -12.64 12.41 23.61
C LEU A 293 -12.81 13.59 22.65
N THR A 294 -13.52 14.65 23.06
CA THR A 294 -13.74 15.87 22.25
C THR A 294 -12.42 16.61 22.00
N ASP A 295 -11.56 16.74 23.01
CA ASP A 295 -10.28 17.44 22.87
C ASP A 295 -9.22 16.54 22.18
N TYR A 296 -9.25 15.21 22.35
CA TYR A 296 -8.47 14.27 21.54
C TYR A 296 -8.86 14.33 20.04
N ARG A 297 -10.16 14.46 19.73
CA ARG A 297 -10.65 14.64 18.35
C ARG A 297 -10.07 15.90 17.68
N LYS A 298 -9.84 16.99 18.44
CA LYS A 298 -9.15 18.19 17.95
C LYS A 298 -7.66 17.93 17.69
N GLN A 299 -6.98 17.24 18.60
CA GLN A 299 -5.58 16.86 18.44
C GLN A 299 -5.37 15.96 17.20
N LEU A 300 -6.23 14.96 17.02
CA LEU A 300 -6.21 14.06 15.86
C LEU A 300 -6.45 14.79 14.54
N HIS A 301 -7.34 15.79 14.53
CA HIS A 301 -7.56 16.66 13.35
C HIS A 301 -6.31 17.49 13.01
N GLY A 302 -5.67 18.11 14.00
CA GLY A 302 -4.41 18.85 13.79
C GLY A 302 -3.26 17.95 13.32
N TYR A 303 -3.15 16.73 13.85
CA TYR A 303 -2.21 15.72 13.38
C TYR A 303 -2.48 15.31 11.93
N LEU A 304 -3.74 15.08 11.55
CA LEU A 304 -4.14 14.73 10.18
C LEU A 304 -3.80 15.86 9.19
N VAL A 305 -4.05 17.13 9.54
CA VAL A 305 -3.68 18.29 8.72
C VAL A 305 -2.16 18.38 8.53
N SER A 306 -1.38 18.25 9.62
CA SER A 306 0.09 18.25 9.55
C SER A 306 0.63 17.09 8.71
N LYS A 307 0.09 15.87 8.89
CA LYS A 307 0.52 14.69 8.14
C LYS A 307 0.12 14.75 6.68
N MET A 308 -1.04 15.34 6.33
CA MET A 308 -1.43 15.51 4.94
C MET A 308 -0.48 16.47 4.20
N HIS A 309 -0.10 17.59 4.80
CA HIS A 309 0.88 18.51 4.19
C HIS A 309 2.26 17.87 3.96
N GLN A 310 2.64 16.83 4.71
CA GLN A 310 3.87 16.06 4.49
C GLN A 310 3.76 15.01 3.37
N VAL A 311 2.56 14.53 3.04
CA VAL A 311 2.34 13.34 2.18
C VAL A 311 1.64 13.67 0.87
N ALA A 312 0.70 14.62 0.87
CA ALA A 312 -0.07 15.04 -0.29
C ALA A 312 -0.42 16.55 -0.26
N PRO A 313 0.58 17.45 -0.25
CA PRO A 313 0.36 18.89 -0.19
C PRO A 313 -0.42 19.45 -1.40
N ASN A 314 -0.29 18.88 -2.61
CA ASN A 314 -1.04 19.37 -3.76
C ASN A 314 -2.53 19.05 -3.65
N LEU A 315 -2.86 17.84 -3.19
CA LEU A 315 -4.24 17.44 -2.91
C LEU A 315 -4.84 18.26 -1.76
N SER A 316 -4.08 18.56 -0.70
CA SER A 316 -4.48 19.51 0.36
C SER A 316 -4.83 20.88 -0.21
N ALA A 317 -3.90 21.51 -0.95
CA ALA A 317 -4.09 22.85 -1.50
C ALA A 317 -5.29 22.91 -2.47
N LEU A 318 -5.55 21.83 -3.22
CA LEU A 318 -6.64 21.78 -4.18
C LEU A 318 -8.03 21.60 -3.56
N ILE A 319 -8.24 20.64 -2.65
CA ILE A 319 -9.59 20.29 -2.11
C ILE A 319 -9.76 20.37 -0.60
N GLY A 320 -8.69 20.65 0.15
CA GLY A 320 -8.69 20.59 1.62
C GLY A 320 -8.38 19.20 2.15
N GLU A 321 -7.66 19.18 3.27
CA GLU A 321 -7.03 18.01 3.89
C GLU A 321 -8.08 16.95 4.27
N MET A 322 -9.23 17.37 4.81
CA MET A 322 -10.32 16.46 5.20
C MET A 322 -10.99 15.76 4.01
N VAL A 323 -11.07 16.41 2.84
CA VAL A 323 -11.64 15.79 1.64
C VAL A 323 -10.59 14.89 0.98
N GLY A 324 -9.33 15.35 0.91
CA GLY A 324 -8.19 14.54 0.46
C GLY A 324 -8.03 13.25 1.27
N ALA A 325 -8.12 13.32 2.60
CA ALA A 325 -8.04 12.15 3.49
C ALA A 325 -9.12 11.11 3.20
N ARG A 326 -10.38 11.53 3.00
CA ARG A 326 -11.47 10.62 2.66
C ARG A 326 -11.30 10.01 1.26
N LEU A 327 -10.75 10.74 0.28
CA LEU A 327 -10.42 10.16 -1.03
C LEU A 327 -9.32 9.10 -0.94
N ILE A 328 -8.24 9.37 -0.19
CA ILE A 328 -7.14 8.40 0.01
C ILE A 328 -7.64 7.16 0.75
N ALA A 329 -8.39 7.33 1.85
CA ALA A 329 -8.93 6.22 2.63
C ALA A 329 -9.92 5.35 1.84
N HIS A 330 -10.79 5.95 1.03
CA HIS A 330 -11.74 5.20 0.20
C HIS A 330 -11.06 4.53 -1.02
N ALA A 331 -9.91 5.04 -1.48
CA ALA A 331 -9.07 4.37 -2.48
C ALA A 331 -8.16 3.27 -1.88
N GLY A 332 -7.98 3.24 -0.55
CA GLY A 332 -7.14 2.28 0.17
C GLY A 332 -5.63 2.49 0.03
N SER A 333 -5.18 3.52 -0.69
CA SER A 333 -3.82 4.08 -0.67
C SER A 333 -3.76 5.32 -1.59
N LEU A 334 -2.76 6.17 -1.40
CA LEU A 334 -2.45 7.26 -2.34
C LEU A 334 -2.02 6.69 -3.71
N THR A 335 -1.31 5.57 -3.72
CA THR A 335 -0.91 4.85 -4.95
C THR A 335 -2.13 4.38 -5.76
N ASN A 336 -3.18 3.88 -5.12
CA ASN A 336 -4.42 3.51 -5.80
C ASN A 336 -5.16 4.75 -6.32
N LEU A 337 -5.22 5.83 -5.53
CA LEU A 337 -5.86 7.09 -5.92
C LEU A 337 -5.17 7.74 -7.14
N ALA A 338 -3.85 7.61 -7.27
CA ALA A 338 -3.09 8.07 -8.43
C ALA A 338 -3.36 7.21 -9.69
N LYS A 339 -3.51 5.88 -9.50
CA LYS A 339 -3.84 4.92 -10.57
C LYS A 339 -5.29 5.02 -11.07
N TYR A 340 -6.22 5.47 -10.24
CA TYR A 340 -7.62 5.64 -10.66
C TYR A 340 -7.76 6.70 -11.76
N PRO A 341 -8.62 6.48 -12.78
CA PRO A 341 -8.96 7.51 -13.75
C PRO A 341 -9.87 8.56 -13.10
N ALA A 342 -9.79 9.79 -13.60
CA ALA A 342 -10.57 10.92 -13.08
C ALA A 342 -12.10 10.68 -13.07
N SER A 343 -12.62 9.85 -13.97
CA SER A 343 -14.03 9.42 -13.99
C SER A 343 -14.43 8.58 -12.77
N THR A 344 -13.55 7.74 -12.25
CA THR A 344 -13.73 7.00 -10.99
C THR A 344 -13.60 7.95 -9.80
N VAL A 345 -12.59 8.82 -9.81
CA VAL A 345 -12.38 9.85 -8.77
C VAL A 345 -13.59 10.77 -8.64
N GLN A 346 -14.27 11.12 -9.75
CA GLN A 346 -15.49 11.94 -9.75
C GLN A 346 -16.64 11.32 -8.93
N ILE A 347 -16.76 9.99 -8.91
CA ILE A 347 -17.90 9.24 -8.33
C ILE A 347 -17.52 8.44 -7.08
N LEU A 348 -16.29 8.59 -6.57
CA LEU A 348 -15.75 7.89 -5.41
C LEU A 348 -16.61 8.15 -4.16
N GLY A 349 -17.10 7.09 -3.51
CA GLY A 349 -18.05 7.14 -2.39
C GLY A 349 -19.54 7.13 -2.79
N ALA A 350 -19.86 7.22 -4.09
CA ALA A 350 -21.24 7.13 -4.61
C ALA A 350 -21.57 5.78 -5.26
N GLU A 351 -20.72 4.75 -5.10
CA GLU A 351 -20.82 3.47 -5.80
C GLU A 351 -22.15 2.75 -5.53
N LYS A 352 -22.65 2.81 -4.29
CA LYS A 352 -23.95 2.23 -3.92
C LYS A 352 -25.12 2.88 -4.70
N ALA A 353 -25.02 4.18 -5.02
CA ALA A 353 -25.99 4.87 -5.85
C ALA A 353 -25.78 4.57 -7.34
N LEU A 354 -24.52 4.49 -7.80
CA LEU A 354 -24.15 4.12 -9.16
C LEU A 354 -24.64 2.71 -9.53
N PHE A 355 -24.30 1.69 -8.74
CA PHE A 355 -24.72 0.31 -8.99
C PHE A 355 -26.23 0.12 -8.87
N ARG A 356 -26.92 0.92 -8.04
CA ARG A 356 -28.40 0.95 -8.02
C ARG A 356 -28.95 1.53 -9.33
N ALA A 357 -28.44 2.69 -9.76
CA ALA A 357 -28.85 3.34 -11.00
C ALA A 357 -28.62 2.43 -12.22
N LEU A 358 -27.46 1.78 -12.32
CA LEU A 358 -27.15 0.83 -13.38
C LEU A 358 -28.13 -0.37 -13.39
N LYS A 359 -28.45 -0.94 -12.22
CA LYS A 359 -29.42 -2.04 -12.09
C LYS A 359 -30.85 -1.61 -12.46
N THR A 360 -31.26 -0.38 -12.15
CA THR A 360 -32.61 0.13 -12.46
C THR A 360 -32.70 0.90 -13.78
N LYS A 361 -31.62 0.97 -14.57
CA LYS A 361 -31.47 1.87 -15.73
C LYS A 361 -31.86 3.34 -15.45
N GLY A 362 -31.60 3.79 -14.22
CA GLY A 362 -31.88 5.15 -13.75
C GLY A 362 -30.70 6.11 -13.92
N ASN A 363 -30.93 7.39 -13.59
CA ASN A 363 -29.90 8.43 -13.63
C ASN A 363 -28.72 8.11 -12.70
N THR A 364 -27.49 8.15 -13.24
CA THR A 364 -26.25 7.92 -12.48
C THR A 364 -25.85 9.15 -11.64
N PRO A 365 -25.15 8.96 -10.50
CA PRO A 365 -24.61 10.06 -9.71
C PRO A 365 -23.53 10.83 -10.47
N LYS A 366 -23.49 12.16 -10.30
CA LYS A 366 -22.54 13.07 -10.99
C LYS A 366 -21.37 13.53 -10.10
N TYR A 367 -21.36 13.09 -8.85
CA TYR A 367 -20.36 13.41 -7.83
C TYR A 367 -20.43 12.36 -6.69
N GLY A 368 -19.29 12.12 -6.06
CA GLY A 368 -19.15 11.39 -4.80
C GLY A 368 -18.62 12.31 -3.68
N LEU A 369 -17.62 11.86 -2.92
CA LEU A 369 -17.00 12.57 -1.80
C LEU A 369 -16.54 14.00 -2.14
N ILE A 370 -16.13 14.24 -3.39
CA ILE A 370 -15.71 15.56 -3.89
C ILE A 370 -16.84 16.61 -3.80
N TYR A 371 -18.11 16.19 -3.70
CA TYR A 371 -19.25 17.10 -3.46
C TYR A 371 -19.09 17.99 -2.22
N HIS A 372 -18.33 17.54 -1.21
CA HIS A 372 -18.04 18.31 0.00
C HIS A 372 -16.96 19.39 -0.18
N SER A 373 -16.38 19.54 -1.39
CA SER A 373 -15.48 20.65 -1.72
C SER A 373 -16.23 21.98 -1.84
N THR A 374 -15.58 23.07 -1.44
CA THR A 374 -16.13 24.44 -1.47
C THR A 374 -16.56 24.88 -2.86
N PHE A 375 -15.81 24.51 -3.90
CA PHE A 375 -16.10 24.83 -5.31
C PHE A 375 -17.46 24.27 -5.77
N ILE A 376 -17.77 23.01 -5.42
CA ILE A 376 -19.05 22.37 -5.76
C ILE A 376 -20.18 22.85 -4.85
N GLY A 377 -19.87 23.24 -3.61
CA GLY A 377 -20.82 23.88 -2.69
C GLY A 377 -21.34 25.23 -3.22
N ARG A 378 -20.43 26.10 -3.69
CA ARG A 378 -20.75 27.43 -4.23
C ARG A 378 -21.50 27.37 -5.56
N ALA A 379 -21.06 26.53 -6.48
CA ALA A 379 -21.50 26.57 -7.88
C ALA A 379 -23.00 26.31 -8.09
N ALA A 380 -23.60 27.02 -9.05
CA ALA A 380 -25.00 26.83 -9.44
C ALA A 380 -25.34 25.36 -9.81
N GLN A 381 -26.53 24.88 -9.41
CA GLN A 381 -26.94 23.46 -9.48
C GLN A 381 -26.82 22.83 -10.89
N LYS A 382 -27.00 23.61 -11.97
CA LYS A 382 -26.80 23.17 -13.37
C LYS A 382 -25.32 22.88 -13.68
N ASN A 383 -24.41 23.66 -13.09
CA ASN A 383 -22.98 23.66 -13.37
C ASN A 383 -22.16 22.71 -12.47
N LYS A 384 -22.66 22.36 -11.27
CA LYS A 384 -22.01 21.42 -10.33
C LYS A 384 -21.51 20.13 -10.99
N GLY A 385 -22.28 19.54 -11.90
CA GLY A 385 -21.88 18.32 -12.62
C GLY A 385 -20.73 18.51 -13.63
N ARG A 386 -20.54 19.72 -14.16
CA ARG A 386 -19.40 20.08 -15.03
C ARG A 386 -18.15 20.38 -14.19
N ILE A 387 -18.31 21.14 -13.11
CA ILE A 387 -17.23 21.51 -12.19
C ILE A 387 -16.71 20.28 -11.44
N SER A 388 -17.59 19.36 -11.03
CA SER A 388 -17.24 18.03 -10.47
C SER A 388 -16.24 17.25 -11.35
N ARG A 389 -16.44 17.24 -12.67
CA ARG A 389 -15.53 16.59 -13.62
C ARG A 389 -14.19 17.32 -13.72
N VAL A 390 -14.20 18.65 -13.83
CA VAL A 390 -12.95 19.45 -13.88
C VAL A 390 -12.13 19.23 -12.61
N LEU A 391 -12.77 19.32 -11.45
CA LEU A 391 -12.11 19.11 -10.16
C LEU A 391 -11.58 17.67 -10.03
N ALA A 392 -12.34 16.66 -10.42
CA ALA A 392 -11.85 15.27 -10.42
C ALA A 392 -10.65 15.04 -11.35
N ASN A 393 -10.61 15.69 -12.52
CA ASN A 393 -9.43 15.70 -13.40
C ASN A 393 -8.22 16.32 -12.68
N LYS A 394 -8.39 17.48 -12.03
CA LYS A 394 -7.30 18.15 -11.30
C LYS A 394 -6.85 17.37 -10.07
N CYS A 395 -7.76 16.74 -9.33
CA CYS A 395 -7.42 15.85 -8.21
C CYS A 395 -6.62 14.62 -8.66
N SER A 396 -6.93 14.06 -9.84
CA SER A 396 -6.20 12.91 -10.41
C SER A 396 -4.80 13.29 -10.89
N ILE A 397 -4.59 14.54 -11.34
CA ILE A 397 -3.25 15.08 -11.64
C ILE A 397 -2.48 15.33 -10.33
N ALA A 398 -3.09 16.05 -9.37
CA ALA A 398 -2.48 16.36 -8.08
C ALA A 398 -2.08 15.10 -7.29
N SER A 399 -2.94 14.07 -7.24
CA SER A 399 -2.63 12.81 -6.55
C SER A 399 -1.50 12.02 -7.22
N ARG A 400 -1.29 12.17 -8.54
CA ARG A 400 -0.13 11.58 -9.23
C ARG A 400 1.15 12.32 -8.89
N ILE A 401 1.14 13.65 -8.90
CA ILE A 401 2.29 14.48 -8.50
C ILE A 401 2.68 14.15 -7.05
N ASP A 402 1.73 14.19 -6.12
CA ASP A 402 1.95 13.83 -4.70
C ASP A 402 2.44 12.38 -4.50
N CYS A 403 1.98 11.43 -5.34
CA CYS A 403 2.35 10.02 -5.21
C CYS A 403 3.73 9.68 -5.79
N PHE A 404 4.15 10.33 -6.88
CA PHE A 404 5.35 9.94 -7.62
C PHE A 404 6.56 10.86 -7.41
N LEU A 405 6.36 12.13 -7.03
CA LEU A 405 7.46 13.05 -6.73
C LEU A 405 8.14 12.66 -5.39
N ASP A 406 9.48 12.65 -5.35
CA ASP A 406 10.23 12.25 -4.13
C ASP A 406 10.19 13.31 -3.02
N LYS A 407 10.03 14.58 -3.40
CA LYS A 407 9.83 15.74 -2.52
C LYS A 407 8.58 16.50 -2.99
N PRO A 408 7.39 16.23 -2.44
CA PRO A 408 6.18 16.91 -2.89
C PRO A 408 6.20 18.39 -2.46
N THR A 409 5.87 19.29 -3.38
CA THR A 409 5.73 20.74 -3.16
C THR A 409 4.24 21.12 -3.18
N SER A 410 3.86 22.30 -2.69
CA SER A 410 2.45 22.76 -2.72
C SER A 410 2.06 23.55 -3.99
N LYS A 411 3.06 24.08 -4.72
CA LYS A 411 2.89 25.07 -5.79
C LYS A 411 2.02 24.57 -6.95
N PHE A 412 2.09 23.28 -7.30
CA PHE A 412 1.21 22.72 -8.33
C PHE A 412 -0.26 22.74 -7.86
N GLY A 413 -0.53 22.34 -6.61
CA GLY A 413 -1.88 22.33 -6.04
C GLY A 413 -2.48 23.72 -5.91
N GLU A 414 -1.67 24.73 -5.54
CA GLU A 414 -2.06 26.15 -5.52
C GLU A 414 -2.47 26.64 -6.93
N LEU A 415 -1.64 26.40 -7.94
CA LEU A 415 -1.93 26.80 -9.33
C LEU A 415 -3.09 26.00 -9.96
N LEU A 416 -3.24 24.72 -9.62
CA LEU A 416 -4.40 23.91 -10.00
C LEU A 416 -5.69 24.39 -9.31
N ARG A 417 -5.60 24.92 -8.09
CA ARG A 417 -6.72 25.55 -7.36
C ARG A 417 -7.15 26.85 -8.03
N GLU A 418 -6.21 27.70 -8.44
CA GLU A 418 -6.51 28.90 -9.25
C GLU A 418 -7.27 28.56 -10.53
N GLN A 419 -6.81 27.57 -11.30
CA GLN A 419 -7.50 27.11 -12.51
C GLN A 419 -8.93 26.61 -12.25
N VAL A 420 -9.19 25.98 -11.09
CA VAL A 420 -10.55 25.56 -10.73
C VAL A 420 -11.42 26.76 -10.39
N GLU A 421 -10.91 27.76 -9.67
CA GLU A 421 -11.67 28.99 -9.36
C GLU A 421 -11.91 29.84 -10.63
N GLU A 422 -10.92 29.97 -11.53
CA GLU A 422 -11.12 30.54 -12.88
C GLU A 422 -12.21 29.78 -13.65
N ARG A 423 -12.25 28.45 -13.54
CA ARG A 423 -13.27 27.64 -14.22
C ARG A 423 -14.65 27.71 -13.57
N VAL A 424 -14.75 28.00 -12.27
CA VAL A 424 -16.03 28.35 -11.61
C VAL A 424 -16.51 29.70 -12.17
N LYS A 425 -15.66 30.73 -12.13
CA LYS A 425 -15.96 32.06 -12.67
C LYS A 425 -16.38 32.04 -14.14
N PHE A 426 -15.73 31.25 -15.00
CA PHE A 426 -16.18 31.07 -16.40
C PHE A 426 -17.66 30.67 -16.51
N TYR A 427 -18.16 29.83 -15.58
CA TYR A 427 -19.56 29.36 -15.61
C TYR A 427 -20.56 30.33 -14.97
N GLU A 428 -20.10 31.48 -14.47
CA GLU A 428 -20.90 32.50 -13.77
C GLU A 428 -20.79 33.87 -14.46
N GLU A 429 -19.56 34.28 -14.83
CA GLU A 429 -19.19 35.56 -15.44
C GLU A 429 -18.78 35.45 -16.92
N GLY A 430 -18.49 34.24 -17.42
CA GLY A 430 -18.08 33.99 -18.82
C GLY A 430 -16.58 34.16 -19.13
N VAL A 431 -15.78 34.66 -18.18
CA VAL A 431 -14.33 34.92 -18.36
C VAL A 431 -13.56 33.64 -18.71
N THR A 432 -12.86 33.62 -19.85
CA THR A 432 -12.10 32.45 -20.33
C THR A 432 -10.92 32.10 -19.40
N PRO A 433 -10.81 30.86 -18.91
CA PRO A 433 -9.70 30.43 -18.06
C PRO A 433 -8.43 30.20 -18.88
N ARG A 434 -7.25 30.23 -18.22
CA ARG A 434 -5.94 29.99 -18.86
C ARG A 434 -5.80 28.56 -19.40
N LYS A 435 -4.92 28.36 -20.40
CA LYS A 435 -4.56 27.00 -20.86
C LYS A 435 -3.86 26.21 -19.75
N ASN A 436 -3.88 24.88 -19.87
CA ASN A 436 -3.22 24.03 -18.88
C ASN A 436 -1.68 24.09 -18.95
N ALA A 437 -1.11 24.00 -20.16
CA ALA A 437 0.34 23.95 -20.37
C ALA A 437 1.05 25.17 -19.74
N GLU A 438 0.60 26.39 -20.06
CA GLU A 438 1.13 27.65 -19.53
C GLU A 438 1.23 27.68 -17.99
N VAL A 439 0.28 27.05 -17.29
CA VAL A 439 0.22 27.02 -15.83
C VAL A 439 1.11 25.92 -15.26
N MET A 440 1.22 24.77 -15.94
CA MET A 440 2.15 23.70 -15.55
C MET A 440 3.61 24.11 -15.79
N GLN A 441 3.92 24.80 -16.89
CA GLN A 441 5.23 25.41 -17.16
C GLN A 441 5.60 26.43 -16.06
N LYS A 442 4.67 27.31 -15.69
CA LYS A 442 4.85 28.25 -14.56
C LYS A 442 5.07 27.52 -13.22
N ALA A 443 4.43 26.37 -13.01
CA ALA A 443 4.63 25.55 -11.82
C ALA A 443 6.02 24.88 -11.79
N LEU A 444 6.49 24.33 -12.92
CA LEU A 444 7.82 23.72 -13.06
C LEU A 444 8.93 24.75 -12.82
N ALA A 445 8.86 25.90 -13.50
CA ALA A 445 9.78 27.02 -13.31
C ALA A 445 9.77 27.53 -11.84
N ALA A 446 8.58 27.67 -11.23
CA ALA A 446 8.47 28.08 -9.84
C ALA A 446 8.99 27.03 -8.83
N VAL A 447 9.20 25.77 -9.23
CA VAL A 447 9.79 24.70 -8.40
C VAL A 447 11.31 24.56 -8.64
N GLY A 448 11.87 25.19 -9.68
CA GLY A 448 13.28 25.07 -10.04
C GLY A 448 13.62 23.70 -10.67
N MET A 449 12.64 23.08 -11.32
CA MET A 449 12.81 21.82 -12.07
C MET A 449 12.99 22.14 -13.56
N GLU A 450 14.05 22.88 -13.86
CA GLU A 450 14.35 23.34 -15.23
C GLU A 450 14.76 22.17 -16.14
N ASP A 451 15.51 21.19 -15.61
CA ASP A 451 15.85 19.92 -16.28
C ASP A 451 14.64 19.06 -16.71
N LEU A 452 13.42 19.38 -16.22
CA LEU A 452 12.15 18.73 -16.56
C LEU A 452 11.28 19.55 -17.52
N ILE A 453 11.78 20.70 -18.01
CA ILE A 453 11.08 21.52 -19.01
C ILE A 453 11.43 21.03 -20.42
N ASP A 454 12.72 20.80 -20.71
CA ASP A 454 13.19 20.39 -22.04
C ASP A 454 12.55 19.07 -22.50
N ALA A 455 12.46 18.09 -21.61
CA ALA A 455 11.82 16.79 -21.85
C ALA A 455 10.29 16.85 -22.08
N VAL A 456 9.66 18.01 -21.95
CA VAL A 456 8.24 18.24 -22.31
C VAL A 456 8.12 18.99 -23.63
N VAL A 457 9.18 19.67 -24.08
CA VAL A 457 9.24 20.33 -25.39
C VAL A 457 9.50 19.31 -26.49
N GLU A 458 10.34 18.30 -26.25
CA GLU A 458 10.61 17.23 -27.23
C GLU A 458 9.36 16.38 -27.56
N ASP A 459 8.45 16.16 -26.60
CA ASP A 459 7.17 15.44 -26.83
C ASP A 459 6.15 16.29 -27.64
N ASP A 460 6.03 17.61 -27.36
CA ASP A 460 5.04 18.49 -28.02
C ASP A 460 5.40 18.74 -29.51
N ASP A 461 6.69 18.74 -29.89
CA ASP A 461 7.15 18.98 -31.27
C ASP A 461 6.97 17.77 -32.23
N GLU A 462 6.78 16.53 -31.72
CA GLU A 462 6.50 15.36 -32.58
C GLU A 462 4.99 15.13 -32.87
N GLU A 463 4.06 15.52 -31.99
CA GLU A 463 2.62 15.24 -32.20
C GLU A 463 1.89 16.22 -33.14
N ASP A 464 2.32 17.49 -33.27
CA ASP A 464 1.57 18.53 -34.02
C ASP A 464 1.81 18.52 -35.56
N ALA A 465 2.39 17.44 -36.10
CA ALA A 465 2.91 17.34 -37.47
C ALA A 465 1.96 16.72 -38.52
N GLU A 466 0.89 15.99 -38.14
CA GLU A 466 -0.04 15.33 -39.08
C GLU A 466 -1.51 15.78 -38.97
N GLU A 467 -2.26 15.58 -40.07
CA GLU A 467 -3.71 15.82 -40.23
C GLU A 467 -4.28 17.26 -40.09
N ALA A 468 -3.89 18.15 -41.02
CA ALA A 468 -4.66 19.36 -41.34
C ALA A 468 -5.56 19.17 -42.60
N PRO A 469 -6.87 18.85 -42.48
CA PRO A 469 -7.74 18.59 -43.63
C PRO A 469 -8.13 19.87 -44.38
N LYS A 470 -7.79 19.93 -45.68
CA LYS A 470 -8.04 21.10 -46.55
C LYS A 470 -9.53 21.28 -46.85
N LYS A 471 -10.09 22.44 -46.44
CA LYS A 471 -11.41 22.91 -46.89
C LYS A 471 -11.44 23.06 -48.43
N ARG A 472 -12.45 22.47 -49.08
CA ARG A 472 -12.93 22.89 -50.40
C ARG A 472 -14.37 23.41 -50.26
N LYS A 473 -14.71 24.44 -51.01
CA LYS A 473 -16.09 24.92 -51.19
C LYS A 473 -16.73 24.20 -52.39
N SER A 474 -18.03 23.95 -52.29
CA SER A 474 -18.99 23.89 -53.39
C SER A 474 -20.35 24.28 -52.83
N ASP A 475 -21.17 24.95 -53.63
CA ASP A 475 -22.45 25.54 -53.20
C ASP A 475 -23.67 24.65 -53.54
N SER A 476 -24.78 24.96 -52.86
CA SER A 476 -26.20 24.88 -53.25
C SER A 476 -26.76 23.80 -54.22
N ASP A 477 -27.83 23.15 -53.73
CA ASP A 477 -29.14 22.89 -54.38
C ASP A 477 -29.55 21.51 -54.99
N GLU A 478 -30.85 21.24 -54.79
CA GLU A 478 -31.83 20.32 -55.42
C GLU A 478 -31.57 18.78 -55.36
N GLU A 479 -32.38 18.01 -54.61
CA GLU A 479 -33.60 17.24 -54.99
C GLU A 479 -33.32 15.86 -55.66
N ASP A 480 -34.07 14.77 -55.48
CA ASP A 480 -34.99 14.28 -54.43
C ASP A 480 -35.16 12.72 -54.62
N GLU A 481 -36.14 12.10 -53.96
CA GLU A 481 -36.71 10.74 -54.13
C GLU A 481 -35.97 9.49 -53.57
N GLU A 482 -36.55 9.01 -52.47
CA GLU A 482 -36.59 7.63 -51.95
C GLU A 482 -37.34 6.62 -52.90
N PRO A 483 -37.51 5.31 -52.59
CA PRO A 483 -36.53 4.29 -52.17
C PRO A 483 -36.83 2.86 -52.77
N LYS A 484 -36.18 1.82 -52.21
CA LYS A 484 -36.55 0.36 -52.14
C LYS A 484 -35.69 -0.67 -52.91
N THR A 485 -35.60 -1.84 -52.28
CA THR A 485 -34.91 -3.09 -52.68
C THR A 485 -35.98 -4.13 -53.12
N PRO A 486 -35.75 -5.47 -53.28
CA PRO A 486 -34.52 -6.30 -53.23
C PRO A 486 -34.43 -7.46 -54.28
N LYS A 487 -33.29 -8.22 -54.29
CA LYS A 487 -33.16 -9.72 -54.38
C LYS A 487 -32.17 -10.34 -55.42
N LYS A 488 -31.31 -11.24 -54.88
CA LYS A 488 -30.99 -12.63 -55.31
C LYS A 488 -29.84 -12.98 -56.31
N LYS A 489 -29.04 -13.97 -55.85
CA LYS A 489 -28.32 -15.07 -56.57
C LYS A 489 -26.99 -14.75 -57.31
N SER A 490 -26.00 -15.66 -57.42
CA SER A 490 -25.73 -16.93 -56.68
C SER A 490 -24.40 -17.66 -57.04
N LYS A 491 -23.80 -18.34 -56.04
CA LYS A 491 -22.90 -19.55 -56.13
C LYS A 491 -21.46 -19.33 -56.70
N LYS A 492 -20.46 -20.21 -56.50
CA LYS A 492 -20.49 -21.69 -56.29
C LYS A 492 -19.25 -22.31 -55.57
N ASP A 493 -19.52 -23.22 -54.60
CA ASP A 493 -18.81 -24.45 -54.07
C ASP A 493 -17.25 -24.54 -54.01
N LYS A 494 -16.56 -25.29 -53.11
CA LYS A 494 -16.68 -26.68 -52.56
C LYS A 494 -15.95 -26.78 -51.18
N SER A 495 -16.38 -27.45 -50.08
CA SER A 495 -16.79 -28.85 -49.73
C SER A 495 -15.68 -29.68 -49.04
N GLU A 496 -15.85 -30.49 -47.96
CA GLU A 496 -17.00 -30.81 -47.04
C GLU A 496 -16.67 -30.39 -45.56
N LYS A 497 -16.83 -31.08 -44.40
CA LYS A 497 -17.39 -32.37 -43.84
C LYS A 497 -17.63 -32.14 -42.30
N LYS A 498 -18.57 -32.69 -41.49
CA LYS A 498 -19.25 -34.01 -41.26
C LYS A 498 -18.31 -35.07 -40.61
N GLU A 499 -18.67 -35.86 -39.58
CA GLU A 499 -19.95 -36.29 -38.92
C GLU A 499 -19.85 -36.27 -37.35
N LYS A 500 -20.85 -35.85 -36.53
CA LYS A 500 -22.14 -36.44 -36.03
C LYS A 500 -22.09 -37.34 -34.76
N THR A 501 -23.18 -37.29 -33.98
CA THR A 501 -23.36 -37.82 -32.60
C THR A 501 -24.47 -38.90 -32.45
N PRO A 502 -24.43 -39.78 -31.42
CA PRO A 502 -25.60 -40.50 -30.88
C PRO A 502 -26.12 -39.93 -29.51
N LYS A 503 -27.18 -40.53 -28.93
CA LYS A 503 -27.90 -40.06 -27.72
C LYS A 503 -28.20 -41.20 -26.71
N LYS A 504 -28.29 -40.83 -25.40
CA LYS A 504 -29.10 -41.40 -24.28
C LYS A 504 -29.09 -42.92 -24.00
N ASP A 505 -28.99 -43.28 -22.71
CA ASP A 505 -30.11 -43.92 -21.95
C ASP A 505 -29.99 -43.71 -20.40
N LYS A 506 -30.72 -44.49 -19.57
CA LYS A 506 -31.20 -44.18 -18.19
C LYS A 506 -30.37 -44.70 -16.99
N THR A 507 -30.66 -44.13 -15.81
CA THR A 507 -30.23 -44.45 -14.42
C THR A 507 -30.92 -45.69 -13.81
N PRO A 508 -30.44 -46.28 -12.67
CA PRO A 508 -31.12 -46.01 -11.37
C PRO A 508 -30.34 -46.23 -10.02
N LYS A 509 -30.63 -45.38 -9.00
CA LYS A 509 -30.62 -45.64 -7.52
C LYS A 509 -29.27 -46.02 -6.84
N LYS A 510 -29.02 -45.96 -5.51
CA LYS A 510 -29.70 -45.67 -4.19
C LYS A 510 -28.57 -45.29 -3.16
N GLU A 511 -28.68 -44.80 -1.90
CA GLU A 511 -29.69 -44.19 -1.00
C GLU A 511 -29.02 -43.59 0.28
N LYS A 512 -29.62 -42.57 0.94
CA LYS A 512 -29.44 -42.14 2.38
C LYS A 512 -28.07 -41.60 2.86
N SER A 513 -27.97 -40.77 3.92
CA SER A 513 -28.97 -40.24 4.90
C SER A 513 -28.86 -38.71 5.09
N GLU A 514 -29.97 -37.94 5.17
CA GLU A 514 -30.60 -37.35 6.39
C GLU A 514 -29.62 -36.74 7.45
N LYS A 515 -29.85 -35.56 8.07
CA LYS A 515 -31.07 -34.82 8.52
C LYS A 515 -30.93 -33.27 8.28
N LYS A 516 -31.99 -32.50 7.96
CA LYS A 516 -32.88 -31.64 8.82
C LYS A 516 -32.14 -30.59 9.71
N ASP A 517 -32.63 -29.35 9.92
CA ASP A 517 -34.03 -28.87 9.89
C ASP A 517 -34.27 -27.40 9.45
N LYS A 518 -35.47 -27.17 8.87
CA LYS A 518 -36.39 -26.00 8.85
C LYS A 518 -35.97 -24.50 8.94
N THR A 519 -36.35 -23.80 7.87
CA THR A 519 -36.96 -22.43 7.78
C THR A 519 -38.28 -22.29 8.60
N PRO A 520 -38.85 -21.07 8.91
CA PRO A 520 -39.02 -19.96 7.95
C PRO A 520 -39.08 -18.49 8.45
N LYS A 521 -39.21 -17.61 7.45
CA LYS A 521 -39.54 -16.17 7.56
C LYS A 521 -40.91 -15.94 8.21
N SER A 522 -41.09 -14.78 8.84
CA SER A 522 -42.40 -14.14 9.05
C SER A 522 -42.51 -12.86 8.22
N SER A 523 -43.74 -12.37 7.98
CA SER A 523 -44.01 -11.22 7.11
C SER A 523 -45.29 -10.51 7.52
N LYS A 524 -45.32 -9.17 7.35
CA LYS A 524 -46.49 -8.27 7.34
C LYS A 524 -47.54 -8.44 8.45
N LYS A 525 -47.83 -7.35 9.16
CA LYS A 525 -49.20 -7.04 9.59
C LYS A 525 -49.49 -5.55 9.42
N GLU A 526 -50.68 -5.24 8.93
CA GLU A 526 -51.26 -3.89 8.87
C GLU A 526 -52.31 -3.75 9.97
N LYS A 527 -52.69 -2.49 10.24
CA LYS A 527 -53.81 -2.07 11.13
C LYS A 527 -53.52 -2.38 12.61
N LYS A 528 -53.79 -1.44 13.52
CA LYS A 528 -54.91 -0.49 13.53
C LYS A 528 -54.47 0.97 13.65
#